data_AF-A0A232LP21-F1
#
_entry.id   AF-A0A232LP21-F1
#
_cell.length_a   1.000
_cell.length_b   1.000
_cell.length_c   1.000
_cell.angle_alpha   90.00
_cell.angle_beta   90.00
_cell.angle_gamma   90.00
#
_symmetry.space_group_name_H-M   'P 1'
#
loop_
_entity.id
_entity.type
_entity.pdbx_description
1 polymer ?
#
loop_
_entity_poly.entity_id
_entity_poly.type
_entity_poly.pdbx_seq_one_letter_code
_entity_poly.pdbx_strand_id
1 'polypeptide(L)'
;MTGEQRPDEKTIQRNPHPNFKEVESSRPDWREEAKPSFTKTRKPDWKLGSGANDDGASLEKNHVEIDPYAEGRSPGLNYKLLISAVVPRPIGFLSTRSKDGQSTNLSPFSYFQVINSEPPLFIISFASSLENPKDSLRNLVESREGVINIVSDHFIEALNHTSINAPYGVSEFDVSGLHPADARHVQAPRVKEAVFSIEAKLVEIREYKSKLSPSRTTCVMAVVEGVNFWAREDAIDEQRSLVDPSVLRPVARLGGISYGRLTDLIELPRPEWEKLSAEEKAQLSHPNCKS
;
A
#
# COMPACT_ATOMS: atom_id res chain seq x y z
N MET A 1 -34.45 -12.76 2.12
CA MET A 1 -33.72 -13.10 0.87
C MET A 1 -33.90 -11.95 -0.11
N THR A 2 -32.99 -10.98 -0.08
CA THR A 2 -32.75 -10.02 -1.15
C THR A 2 -31.24 -9.85 -1.16
N GLY A 3 -30.55 -10.61 -2.01
CA GLY A 3 -29.12 -10.44 -2.19
C GLY A 3 -28.90 -9.06 -2.80
N GLU A 4 -28.35 -8.13 -2.02
CA GLU A 4 -27.81 -6.90 -2.58
C GLU A 4 -26.70 -7.30 -3.55
N GLN A 5 -27.01 -7.21 -4.85
CA GLN A 5 -26.01 -7.32 -5.90
C GLN A 5 -24.95 -6.25 -5.64
N ARG A 6 -23.69 -6.69 -5.56
CA ARG A 6 -22.54 -5.80 -5.58
C ARG A 6 -22.73 -4.83 -6.77
N PRO A 7 -22.63 -3.50 -6.57
CA PRO A 7 -22.88 -2.55 -7.65
C PRO A 7 -22.00 -2.89 -8.85
N ASP A 8 -22.66 -3.02 -10.02
CA ASP A 8 -22.04 -3.36 -11.29
C ASP A 8 -20.91 -2.37 -11.60
N GLU A 9 -19.76 -2.87 -12.04
CA GLU A 9 -18.53 -2.10 -12.30
C GLU A 9 -18.77 -0.93 -13.28
N LYS A 10 -19.74 -1.11 -14.19
CA LYS A 10 -20.23 -0.08 -15.12
C LYS A 10 -20.80 1.17 -14.43
N THR A 11 -21.39 1.03 -13.24
CA THR A 11 -22.02 2.15 -12.51
C THR A 11 -21.02 3.01 -11.73
N ILE A 12 -19.83 2.48 -11.42
CA ILE A 12 -18.84 3.18 -10.58
C ILE A 12 -17.85 4.01 -11.42
N GLN A 13 -17.71 3.73 -12.74
CA GLN A 13 -16.73 4.37 -13.66
C GLN A 13 -15.44 4.77 -12.91
N ARG A 14 -14.79 3.76 -12.30
CA ARG A 14 -13.70 3.99 -11.36
C ARG A 14 -12.58 4.81 -11.99
N ASN A 15 -12.30 4.59 -13.28
CA ASN A 15 -11.41 5.44 -14.07
C ASN A 15 -11.81 5.45 -15.56
N PRO A 16 -12.27 6.57 -16.14
CA PRO A 16 -12.41 6.69 -17.58
C PRO A 16 -11.01 6.69 -18.22
N HIS A 17 -10.74 5.71 -19.06
CA HIS A 17 -9.50 5.64 -19.84
C HIS A 17 -9.84 5.34 -21.31
N PRO A 18 -9.07 5.88 -22.27
CA PRO A 18 -9.10 5.44 -23.65
C PRO A 18 -8.80 3.93 -23.76
N ASN A 19 -8.92 3.36 -24.95
CA ASN A 19 -8.50 1.96 -25.18
C ASN A 19 -7.08 1.73 -24.63
N PHE A 20 -6.97 0.94 -23.56
CA PHE A 20 -5.72 0.85 -22.80
C PHE A 20 -4.58 0.28 -23.65
N LYS A 21 -4.88 -0.58 -24.63
CA LYS A 21 -3.85 -1.14 -25.52
C LYS A 21 -3.26 -0.10 -26.47
N GLU A 22 -4.06 0.84 -26.94
CA GLU A 22 -3.56 1.98 -27.72
C GLU A 22 -2.67 2.87 -26.84
N VAL A 23 -3.13 3.18 -25.62
CA VAL A 23 -2.34 3.97 -24.65
C VAL A 23 -1.02 3.29 -24.31
N GLU A 24 -1.04 1.99 -24.04
CA GLU A 24 0.16 1.19 -23.76
C GLU A 24 1.13 1.20 -24.95
N SER A 25 0.64 1.00 -26.17
CA SER A 25 1.48 1.00 -27.39
C SER A 25 2.16 2.34 -27.69
N SER A 26 1.62 3.44 -27.16
CA SER A 26 2.19 4.78 -27.34
C SER A 26 3.30 5.14 -26.33
N ARG A 27 3.50 4.29 -25.32
CA ARG A 27 4.48 4.54 -24.25
C ARG A 27 5.83 3.94 -24.64
N PRO A 28 6.94 4.45 -24.05
CA PRO A 28 8.23 3.79 -24.17
C PRO A 28 8.17 2.35 -23.68
N ASP A 29 9.01 1.50 -24.27
CA ASP A 29 9.20 0.12 -23.84
C ASP A 29 9.64 0.04 -22.36
N TRP A 30 9.47 -1.16 -21.81
CA TRP A 30 9.92 -1.45 -20.46
C TRP A 30 11.44 -1.24 -20.33
N ARG A 31 11.83 -0.38 -19.37
CA ARG A 31 13.23 -0.09 -19.04
C ARG A 31 13.80 -1.20 -18.14
N GLU A 32 14.40 -2.22 -18.75
CA GLU A 32 15.02 -3.34 -18.04
C GLU A 32 16.24 -2.89 -17.21
N GLU A 33 17.00 -1.95 -17.75
CA GLU A 33 18.21 -1.39 -17.13
C GLU A 33 17.91 -0.45 -15.96
N ALA A 34 16.67 0.00 -15.81
CA ALA A 34 16.28 0.85 -14.70
C ALA A 34 16.39 0.07 -13.38
N LYS A 35 17.31 0.54 -12.53
CA LYS A 35 17.58 0.02 -11.19
C LYS A 35 17.51 1.17 -10.19
N PRO A 36 17.21 0.89 -8.90
CA PRO A 36 17.34 1.90 -7.86
C PRO A 36 18.75 2.50 -7.89
N SER A 37 18.82 3.83 -7.95
CA SER A 37 20.08 4.56 -7.99
C SER A 37 20.00 5.76 -7.05
N PHE A 38 21.07 5.98 -6.28
CA PHE A 38 21.14 7.08 -5.34
C PHE A 38 21.58 8.36 -6.04
N THR A 39 20.84 9.44 -5.81
CA THR A 39 21.22 10.79 -6.22
C THR A 39 21.54 11.64 -5.02
N LYS A 40 22.26 12.75 -5.23
CA LYS A 40 22.29 13.82 -4.25
C LYS A 40 20.88 14.36 -4.02
N THR A 41 20.64 14.93 -2.84
CA THR A 41 19.42 15.71 -2.60
C THR A 41 19.38 16.90 -3.56
N ARG A 42 18.19 17.45 -3.80
CA ARG A 42 18.03 18.63 -4.69
C ARG A 42 18.88 19.83 -4.24
N LYS A 43 19.08 20.01 -2.94
CA LYS A 43 19.90 21.07 -2.33
C LYS A 43 20.77 20.49 -1.23
N PRO A 44 21.97 19.95 -1.55
CA PRO A 44 22.85 19.31 -0.56
C PRO A 44 23.36 20.26 0.53
N ASP A 45 23.32 21.55 0.28
CA ASP A 45 23.73 22.64 1.16
C ASP A 45 22.54 23.33 1.84
N TRP A 46 21.36 22.70 1.86
CA TRP A 46 20.15 23.22 2.52
C TRP A 46 20.47 23.67 3.97
N LYS A 47 19.90 24.81 4.36
CA LYS A 47 20.14 25.42 5.67
C LYS A 47 18.88 25.41 6.52
N LEU A 48 19.07 25.28 7.81
CA LEU A 48 18.00 25.33 8.81
C LEU A 48 17.11 26.57 8.60
N GLY A 49 15.80 26.35 8.52
CA GLY A 49 14.82 27.42 8.29
C GLY A 49 14.68 27.92 6.85
N SER A 50 15.43 27.37 5.87
CA SER A 50 15.38 27.86 4.48
C SER A 50 14.15 27.40 3.67
N GLY A 51 13.24 26.63 4.26
CA GLY A 51 11.99 26.23 3.62
C GLY A 51 12.16 25.20 2.50
N ALA A 52 11.24 25.21 1.54
CA ALA A 52 11.25 24.29 0.40
C ALA A 52 12.36 24.61 -0.61
N ASN A 53 12.75 23.61 -1.41
CA ASN A 53 13.84 23.72 -2.39
C ASN A 53 13.41 24.34 -3.73
N ASP A 54 12.20 24.87 -3.85
CA ASP A 54 11.55 25.29 -5.11
C ASP A 54 11.51 26.80 -5.34
N ASP A 55 12.41 27.53 -4.66
CA ASP A 55 12.57 28.99 -4.82
C ASP A 55 11.26 29.77 -4.60
N GLY A 56 10.36 29.23 -3.77
CA GLY A 56 9.07 29.85 -3.44
C GLY A 56 7.95 29.57 -4.45
N ALA A 57 8.19 28.79 -5.51
CA ALA A 57 7.19 28.50 -6.55
C ALA A 57 5.89 27.90 -6.00
N SER A 58 5.98 27.03 -4.97
CA SER A 58 4.80 26.50 -4.28
C SER A 58 4.02 27.55 -3.48
N LEU A 59 4.68 28.59 -2.98
CA LEU A 59 4.05 29.67 -2.20
C LEU A 59 3.23 30.63 -3.08
N GLU A 60 3.48 30.65 -4.39
CA GLU A 60 2.67 31.40 -5.35
C GLU A 60 1.30 30.77 -5.60
N LYS A 61 1.04 29.57 -5.07
CA LYS A 61 -0.21 28.84 -5.23
C LYS A 61 -1.04 28.89 -3.96
N ASN A 62 -2.31 29.24 -4.11
CA ASN A 62 -3.28 29.17 -3.01
C ASN A 62 -3.83 27.76 -2.87
N HIS A 63 -4.07 27.34 -1.62
CA HIS A 63 -4.82 26.13 -1.35
C HIS A 63 -6.30 26.33 -1.72
N VAL A 64 -6.94 25.24 -2.15
CA VAL A 64 -8.39 25.16 -2.32
C VAL A 64 -8.94 24.25 -1.23
N GLU A 65 -9.91 24.77 -0.48
CA GLU A 65 -10.61 23.99 0.53
C GLU A 65 -11.52 22.95 -0.13
N ILE A 66 -11.49 21.72 0.39
CA ILE A 66 -12.36 20.62 -0.05
C ILE A 66 -12.97 19.99 1.18
N ASP A 67 -14.24 20.28 1.46
CA ASP A 67 -15.01 19.57 2.49
C ASP A 67 -15.46 18.19 1.94
N PRO A 68 -15.04 17.06 2.54
CA PRO A 68 -15.47 15.73 2.12
C PRO A 68 -16.98 15.48 2.27
N TYR A 69 -17.70 16.34 3.00
CA TYR A 69 -19.14 16.25 3.25
C TYR A 69 -19.95 17.41 2.65
N ALA A 70 -19.34 18.25 1.82
CA ALA A 70 -20.05 19.33 1.14
C ALA A 70 -21.26 18.81 0.37
N GLU A 71 -22.32 19.63 0.31
CA GLU A 71 -23.53 19.31 -0.43
C GLU A 71 -23.22 18.93 -1.89
N GLY A 72 -23.83 17.84 -2.37
CA GLY A 72 -23.61 17.33 -3.73
C GLY A 72 -22.32 16.53 -3.94
N ARG A 73 -21.43 16.43 -2.94
CA ARG A 73 -20.19 15.65 -3.05
C ARG A 73 -20.42 14.18 -2.70
N SER A 74 -20.16 13.28 -3.66
CA SER A 74 -20.28 11.83 -3.42
C SER A 74 -19.05 11.23 -2.74
N PRO A 75 -19.20 10.12 -1.97
CA PRO A 75 -18.06 9.37 -1.45
C PRO A 75 -17.08 8.86 -2.53
N GLY A 76 -17.57 8.65 -3.77
CA GLY A 76 -16.73 8.28 -4.90
C GLY A 76 -15.71 9.35 -5.28
N LEU A 77 -16.04 10.64 -5.14
CA LEU A 77 -15.10 11.74 -5.35
C LEU A 77 -14.05 11.79 -4.24
N ASN A 78 -14.44 11.49 -3.00
CA ASN A 78 -13.47 11.35 -1.89
C ASN A 78 -12.52 10.18 -2.14
N TYR A 79 -13.04 9.03 -2.57
CA TYR A 79 -12.20 7.89 -2.93
C TYR A 79 -11.19 8.26 -4.01
N LYS A 80 -11.63 8.83 -5.14
CA LYS A 80 -10.74 9.24 -6.24
C LYS A 80 -9.65 10.21 -5.76
N LEU A 81 -10.03 11.24 -5.00
CA LEU A 81 -9.10 12.22 -4.45
C LEU A 81 -8.07 11.59 -3.50
N LEU A 82 -8.52 10.74 -2.56
CA LEU A 82 -7.64 10.12 -1.58
C LEU A 82 -6.64 9.15 -2.24
N ILE A 83 -7.08 8.33 -3.20
CA ILE A 83 -6.17 7.38 -3.86
C ILE A 83 -5.21 8.07 -4.83
N SER A 84 -5.50 9.29 -5.30
CA SER A 84 -4.56 10.06 -6.12
C SER A 84 -3.62 10.92 -5.27
N ALA A 85 -4.07 11.41 -4.12
CA ALA A 85 -3.31 12.33 -3.27
C ALA A 85 -2.41 11.60 -2.26
N VAL A 86 -2.86 10.46 -1.72
CA VAL A 86 -2.08 9.66 -0.77
C VAL A 86 -1.32 8.58 -1.55
N VAL A 87 -0.16 8.96 -2.07
CA VAL A 87 0.73 8.14 -2.90
C VAL A 87 2.21 8.46 -2.57
N PRO A 88 3.16 7.54 -2.82
CA PRO A 88 2.96 6.14 -3.17
C PRO A 88 2.36 5.32 -2.02
N ARG A 89 1.49 4.35 -2.32
CA ARG A 89 0.99 3.42 -1.30
C ARG A 89 1.69 2.06 -1.45
N PRO A 90 2.22 1.48 -0.36
CA PRO A 90 2.65 0.09 -0.40
C PRO A 90 1.43 -0.82 -0.61
N ILE A 91 1.68 -2.01 -1.16
CA ILE A 91 0.65 -3.00 -1.46
C ILE A 91 0.85 -4.17 -0.51
N GLY A 92 -0.11 -4.41 0.37
CA GLY A 92 -0.19 -5.64 1.13
C GLY A 92 -0.76 -6.73 0.24
N PHE A 93 0.09 -7.59 -0.32
CA PHE A 93 -0.35 -8.72 -1.14
C PHE A 93 -0.65 -9.92 -0.24
N LEU A 94 -1.90 -10.00 0.17
CA LEU A 94 -2.34 -10.87 1.26
C LEU A 94 -2.80 -12.22 0.70
N SER A 95 -2.12 -13.27 1.15
CA SER A 95 -2.56 -14.65 1.04
C SER A 95 -3.29 -15.07 2.30
N THR A 96 -4.39 -15.80 2.15
CA THR A 96 -5.19 -16.34 3.26
C THR A 96 -5.68 -17.74 2.92
N ARG A 97 -6.02 -18.51 3.94
CA ARG A 97 -6.61 -19.84 3.78
C ARG A 97 -7.83 -19.97 4.68
N SER A 98 -8.90 -20.60 4.19
CA SER A 98 -10.08 -20.88 4.98
C SER A 98 -9.74 -21.83 6.14
N LYS A 99 -10.52 -21.77 7.22
CA LYS A 99 -10.27 -22.57 8.43
C LYS A 99 -10.32 -24.08 8.19
N ASP A 100 -11.15 -24.53 7.25
CA ASP A 100 -11.27 -25.93 6.81
C ASP A 100 -10.20 -26.34 5.77
N GLY A 101 -9.37 -25.39 5.35
CA GLY A 101 -8.29 -25.57 4.39
C GLY A 101 -8.73 -25.76 2.93
N GLN A 102 -10.03 -25.61 2.61
CA GLN A 102 -10.61 -25.85 1.28
C GLN A 102 -10.41 -24.70 0.30
N SER A 103 -10.28 -23.47 0.77
CA SER A 103 -10.06 -22.28 -0.05
C SER A 103 -8.73 -21.62 0.30
N THR A 104 -8.00 -21.20 -0.73
CA THR A 104 -6.84 -20.32 -0.60
C THR A 104 -7.06 -19.11 -1.48
N ASN A 105 -6.93 -17.92 -0.92
CA ASN A 105 -7.12 -16.68 -1.65
C ASN A 105 -5.86 -15.82 -1.63
N LEU A 106 -5.63 -15.09 -2.71
CA LEU A 106 -4.52 -14.16 -2.87
C LEU A 106 -5.03 -12.85 -3.46
N SER A 107 -4.81 -11.72 -2.80
CA SER A 107 -5.37 -10.44 -3.23
C SER A 107 -4.53 -9.23 -2.80
N PRO A 108 -4.47 -8.15 -3.62
CA PRO A 108 -3.70 -6.96 -3.29
C PRO A 108 -4.54 -5.92 -2.56
N PHE A 109 -3.98 -5.37 -1.48
CA PHE A 109 -4.60 -4.31 -0.68
C PHE A 109 -3.67 -3.11 -0.54
N SER A 110 -3.99 -1.97 -1.17
CA SER A 110 -3.18 -0.76 -1.05
C SER A 110 -3.51 0.11 0.16
N TYR A 111 -4.51 -0.28 0.96
CA TYR A 111 -4.74 0.33 2.29
C TYR A 111 -4.03 -0.53 3.33
N PHE A 112 -2.71 -0.56 3.20
CA PHE A 112 -1.77 -1.37 3.97
C PHE A 112 -0.65 -0.46 4.52
N GLN A 113 -0.21 -0.72 5.76
CA GLN A 113 0.97 -0.07 6.35
C GLN A 113 1.50 -0.84 7.57
N VAL A 114 2.80 -0.67 7.87
CA VAL A 114 3.44 -1.03 9.15
C VAL A 114 3.08 0.02 10.20
N ILE A 115 2.64 -0.38 11.38
CA ILE A 115 2.24 0.56 12.46
C ILE A 115 3.09 0.46 13.72
N ASN A 116 3.82 -0.65 13.92
CA ASN A 116 4.72 -0.83 15.05
C ASN A 116 5.86 -1.80 14.71
N SER A 117 6.97 -1.68 15.42
CA SER A 117 8.13 -2.58 15.30
C SER A 117 8.23 -3.59 16.44
N GLU A 118 7.68 -3.28 17.63
CA GLU A 118 7.70 -4.19 18.77
C GLU A 118 6.39 -4.12 19.59
N PRO A 119 5.46 -5.09 19.44
CA PRO A 119 5.52 -6.19 18.45
C PRO A 119 5.39 -5.67 17.00
N PRO A 120 5.84 -6.42 15.99
CA PRO A 120 5.67 -6.05 14.59
C PRO A 120 4.19 -6.05 14.19
N LEU A 121 3.59 -4.88 14.00
CA LEU A 121 2.16 -4.76 13.71
C LEU A 121 1.93 -4.10 12.35
N PHE A 122 0.91 -4.60 11.65
CA PHE A 122 0.50 -4.14 10.33
C PHE A 122 -1.00 -3.90 10.30
N ILE A 123 -1.43 -2.94 9.49
CA ILE A 123 -2.85 -2.71 9.18
C ILE A 123 -3.17 -3.12 7.76
N ILE A 124 -4.34 -3.72 7.58
CA ILE A 124 -4.95 -3.97 6.26
C ILE A 124 -6.41 -3.58 6.34
N SER A 125 -6.86 -2.70 5.45
CA SER A 125 -8.26 -2.30 5.37
C SER A 125 -8.97 -2.94 4.17
N PHE A 126 -10.13 -3.51 4.45
CA PHE A 126 -11.00 -4.17 3.48
C PHE A 126 -12.20 -3.27 3.21
N ALA A 127 -12.39 -2.85 1.95
CA ALA A 127 -13.59 -2.14 1.50
C ALA A 127 -14.77 -3.13 1.33
N SER A 128 -15.15 -3.79 2.43
CA SER A 128 -16.27 -4.73 2.58
C SER A 128 -16.73 -4.75 4.04
N SER A 129 -17.86 -5.39 4.33
CA SER A 129 -18.36 -5.62 5.70
C SER A 129 -18.08 -7.05 6.17
N LEU A 130 -18.31 -7.35 7.45
CA LEU A 130 -18.31 -8.73 7.95
C LEU A 130 -19.55 -9.52 7.52
N GLU A 131 -20.65 -8.84 7.21
CA GLU A 131 -21.89 -9.47 6.72
C GLU A 131 -21.76 -9.97 5.27
N ASN A 132 -20.97 -9.25 4.45
CA ASN A 132 -20.66 -9.61 3.08
C ASN A 132 -19.15 -9.42 2.80
N PRO A 133 -18.30 -10.29 3.39
CA PRO A 133 -16.87 -10.12 3.34
C PRO A 133 -16.31 -10.54 1.99
N LYS A 134 -15.22 -9.88 1.58
CA LYS A 134 -14.30 -10.48 0.60
C LYS A 134 -13.69 -11.75 1.18
N ASP A 135 -13.30 -12.68 0.31
CA ASP A 135 -12.77 -13.98 0.71
C ASP A 135 -11.55 -13.86 1.62
N SER A 136 -10.62 -12.94 1.33
CA SER A 136 -9.48 -12.69 2.22
C SER A 136 -9.88 -12.23 3.62
N LEU A 137 -10.91 -11.39 3.76
CA LEU A 137 -11.40 -10.95 5.06
C LEU A 137 -12.09 -12.10 5.81
N ARG A 138 -12.94 -12.88 5.10
CA ARG A 138 -13.59 -14.06 5.65
C ARG A 138 -12.56 -15.03 6.21
N ASN A 139 -11.58 -15.42 5.39
CA ASN A 139 -10.53 -16.36 5.76
C ASN A 139 -9.69 -15.82 6.93
N LEU A 140 -9.30 -14.54 6.91
CA LEU A 140 -8.50 -13.93 7.96
C LEU A 140 -9.25 -13.93 9.31
N VAL A 141 -10.56 -13.68 9.32
CA VAL A 141 -11.36 -13.70 10.55
C VAL A 141 -11.56 -15.13 11.07
N GLU A 142 -11.84 -16.09 10.18
CA GLU A 142 -12.11 -17.48 10.56
C GLU A 142 -10.86 -18.25 10.98
N SER A 143 -9.77 -18.11 10.23
CA SER A 143 -8.49 -18.79 10.51
C SER A 143 -7.61 -18.03 11.50
N ARG A 144 -7.80 -16.71 11.62
CA ARG A 144 -6.91 -15.77 12.33
C ARG A 144 -5.50 -15.69 11.76
N GLU A 145 -5.31 -16.11 10.51
CA GLU A 145 -4.00 -16.27 9.89
C GLU A 145 -3.95 -15.69 8.47
N GLY A 146 -2.77 -15.21 8.07
CA GLY A 146 -2.50 -14.77 6.72
C GLY A 146 -1.01 -14.59 6.47
N VAL A 147 -0.65 -14.37 5.21
CA VAL A 147 0.71 -13.99 4.83
C VAL A 147 0.68 -12.73 3.97
N ILE A 148 1.43 -11.70 4.38
CA ILE A 148 1.62 -10.48 3.61
C ILE A 148 2.88 -10.65 2.76
N ASN A 149 2.77 -10.54 1.45
CA ASN A 149 3.88 -10.63 0.52
C ASN A 149 4.19 -9.22 -0.01
N ILE A 150 5.46 -8.81 0.02
CA ILE A 150 5.85 -7.52 -0.54
C ILE A 150 6.00 -7.69 -2.06
N VAL A 151 5.44 -6.73 -2.79
CA VAL A 151 5.33 -6.77 -4.23
C VAL A 151 6.59 -6.27 -4.90
N SER A 152 7.15 -7.10 -5.79
CA SER A 152 8.25 -6.74 -6.68
C SER A 152 7.76 -6.58 -8.11
N ASP A 153 8.52 -5.83 -8.92
CA ASP A 153 8.08 -5.47 -10.28
C ASP A 153 8.03 -6.65 -11.26
N HIS A 154 8.78 -7.74 -11.02
CA HIS A 154 8.84 -8.91 -11.90
C HIS A 154 7.57 -9.77 -11.95
N PHE A 155 6.56 -9.49 -11.11
CA PHE A 155 5.28 -10.22 -11.12
C PHE A 155 4.06 -9.30 -11.10
N ILE A 156 4.19 -8.07 -11.60
CA ILE A 156 3.15 -7.05 -11.48
C ILE A 156 1.87 -7.39 -12.25
N GLU A 157 1.98 -8.01 -13.43
CA GLU A 157 0.83 -8.46 -14.23
C GLU A 157 0.06 -9.56 -13.49
N ALA A 158 0.78 -10.54 -12.95
CA ALA A 158 0.23 -11.64 -12.16
C ALA A 158 -0.50 -11.10 -10.92
N LEU A 159 0.13 -10.17 -10.19
CA LEU A 159 -0.51 -9.47 -9.07
C LEU A 159 -1.77 -8.74 -9.51
N ASN A 160 -1.72 -7.95 -10.59
CA ASN A 160 -2.89 -7.19 -11.03
C ASN A 160 -4.06 -8.13 -11.38
N HIS A 161 -3.76 -9.29 -11.96
CA HIS A 161 -4.78 -10.27 -12.32
C HIS A 161 -5.49 -10.88 -11.09
N THR A 162 -4.82 -10.98 -9.94
CA THR A 162 -5.47 -11.40 -8.68
C THR A 162 -6.54 -10.42 -8.16
N SER A 163 -6.67 -9.22 -8.75
CA SER A 163 -7.74 -8.28 -8.40
C SER A 163 -9.09 -8.61 -9.05
N ILE A 164 -9.16 -9.67 -9.86
CA ILE A 164 -10.38 -10.14 -10.51
C ILE A 164 -11.45 -10.53 -9.49
N ASN A 165 -12.73 -10.33 -9.82
CA ASN A 165 -13.85 -10.79 -8.98
C ASN A 165 -14.12 -12.28 -9.21
N ALA A 166 -13.15 -13.14 -8.86
CA ALA A 166 -13.30 -14.57 -8.96
C ALA A 166 -14.48 -15.08 -8.09
N PRO A 167 -15.18 -16.17 -8.50
CA PRO A 167 -16.11 -16.87 -7.62
C PRO A 167 -15.39 -17.47 -6.42
N TYR A 168 -16.09 -17.58 -5.29
CA TYR A 168 -15.57 -18.25 -4.10
C TYR A 168 -15.10 -19.69 -4.42
N GLY A 169 -13.92 -20.06 -3.91
CA GLY A 169 -13.29 -21.37 -4.14
C GLY A 169 -12.39 -21.45 -5.36
N VAL A 170 -12.39 -20.46 -6.26
CA VAL A 170 -11.36 -20.33 -7.30
C VAL A 170 -10.17 -19.59 -6.69
N SER A 171 -9.01 -20.25 -6.62
CA SER A 171 -7.82 -19.64 -6.04
C SER A 171 -7.17 -18.64 -7.00
N GLU A 172 -6.86 -17.44 -6.53
CA GLU A 172 -6.13 -16.47 -7.34
C GLU A 172 -4.66 -16.88 -7.59
N PHE A 173 -4.13 -17.89 -6.88
CA PHE A 173 -2.87 -18.53 -7.24
C PHE A 173 -2.96 -19.18 -8.62
N ASP A 174 -4.04 -19.93 -8.89
CA ASP A 174 -4.27 -20.57 -10.20
C ASP A 174 -4.46 -19.54 -11.31
N VAL A 175 -5.18 -18.45 -10.99
CA VAL A 175 -5.46 -17.36 -11.94
C VAL A 175 -4.20 -16.57 -12.31
N SER A 176 -3.31 -16.35 -11.35
CA SER A 176 -2.09 -15.56 -11.54
C SER A 176 -0.90 -16.38 -12.03
N GLY A 177 -0.91 -17.70 -11.82
CA GLY A 177 0.24 -18.58 -12.06
C GLY A 177 1.39 -18.39 -11.05
N LEU A 178 1.16 -17.64 -9.97
CA LEU A 178 2.12 -17.53 -8.87
C LEU A 178 2.16 -18.83 -8.07
N HIS A 179 3.32 -19.13 -7.50
CA HIS A 179 3.53 -20.40 -6.82
C HIS A 179 3.32 -20.25 -5.31
N PRO A 180 2.41 -21.03 -4.70
CA PRO A 180 2.33 -21.10 -3.25
C PRO A 180 3.60 -21.75 -2.68
N ALA A 181 4.04 -21.28 -1.53
CA ALA A 181 5.10 -21.90 -0.75
C ALA A 181 4.72 -21.96 0.73
N ASP A 182 5.25 -22.94 1.45
CA ASP A 182 4.88 -23.21 2.83
C ASP A 182 5.37 -22.11 3.79
N ALA A 183 4.55 -21.86 4.81
CA ALA A 183 4.84 -21.01 5.96
C ALA A 183 5.14 -21.87 7.21
N ARG A 184 5.72 -21.27 8.26
CA ARG A 184 6.19 -21.98 9.45
C ARG A 184 5.18 -21.98 10.60
N HIS A 185 4.49 -20.88 10.82
CA HIS A 185 3.63 -20.59 11.97
C HIS A 185 2.16 -20.35 11.61
N VAL A 186 1.84 -20.31 10.31
CA VAL A 186 0.48 -20.15 9.77
C VAL A 186 0.22 -21.14 8.64
N GLN A 187 -1.05 -21.39 8.34
CA GLN A 187 -1.50 -22.31 7.28
C GLN A 187 -1.70 -21.63 5.91
N ALA A 188 -1.76 -20.30 5.88
CA ALA A 188 -1.82 -19.54 4.63
C ALA A 188 -0.45 -19.62 3.91
N PRO A 189 -0.42 -19.89 2.59
CA PRO A 189 0.84 -19.99 1.87
C PRO A 189 1.44 -18.60 1.64
N ARG A 190 2.77 -18.53 1.61
CA ARG A 190 3.52 -17.39 1.07
C ARG A 190 3.60 -17.49 -0.46
N VAL A 191 3.90 -16.39 -1.12
CA VAL A 191 4.16 -16.35 -2.57
C VAL A 191 5.64 -16.65 -2.79
N LYS A 192 5.96 -17.71 -3.54
CA LYS A 192 7.34 -18.17 -3.73
C LYS A 192 8.22 -17.13 -4.44
N GLU A 193 7.64 -16.34 -5.34
CA GLU A 193 8.28 -15.29 -6.11
C GLU A 193 8.57 -14.02 -5.30
N ALA A 194 7.92 -13.86 -4.14
CA ALA A 194 8.08 -12.68 -3.30
C ALA A 194 9.49 -12.62 -2.70
N VAL A 195 10.07 -11.42 -2.69
CA VAL A 195 11.39 -11.18 -2.09
C VAL A 195 11.32 -11.15 -0.57
N PHE A 196 10.21 -10.64 -0.03
CA PHE A 196 9.95 -10.56 1.40
C PHE A 196 8.50 -10.94 1.71
N SER A 197 8.30 -11.80 2.71
CA SER A 197 6.97 -12.22 3.17
C SER A 197 6.89 -12.20 4.70
N ILE A 198 5.71 -11.89 5.22
CA ILE A 198 5.42 -11.80 6.65
C ILE A 198 4.29 -12.76 6.95
N GLU A 199 4.57 -13.77 7.76
CA GLU A 199 3.51 -14.58 8.37
C GLU A 199 2.84 -13.76 9.47
N ALA A 200 1.51 -13.71 9.46
CA ALA A 200 0.79 -12.82 10.34
C ALA A 200 -0.41 -13.48 11.02
N LYS A 201 -0.65 -13.11 12.28
CA LYS A 201 -1.83 -13.51 13.06
C LYS A 201 -2.72 -12.33 13.34
N LEU A 202 -4.03 -12.54 13.25
CA LEU A 202 -5.02 -11.50 13.51
C LEU A 202 -5.02 -11.12 14.99
N VAL A 203 -4.81 -9.84 15.28
CA VAL A 203 -4.89 -9.25 16.62
C VAL A 203 -6.31 -8.76 16.86
N GLU A 204 -6.74 -7.78 16.08
CA GLU A 204 -8.06 -7.15 16.23
C GLU A 204 -8.65 -6.72 14.89
N ILE A 205 -9.97 -6.51 14.90
CA ILE A 205 -10.71 -5.93 13.78
C ILE A 205 -11.59 -4.78 14.25
N ARG A 206 -11.80 -3.81 13.37
CA ARG A 206 -12.71 -2.69 13.62
C ARG A 206 -13.53 -2.37 12.39
N GLU A 207 -14.85 -2.29 12.56
CA GLU A 207 -15.77 -1.86 11.51
C GLU A 207 -15.96 -0.35 11.52
N TYR A 208 -16.01 0.24 10.33
CA TYR A 208 -16.34 1.64 10.11
C TYR A 208 -17.61 1.76 9.28
N LYS A 209 -18.52 2.61 9.75
CA LYS A 209 -19.85 2.81 9.17
C LYS A 209 -19.91 4.08 8.34
N SER A 210 -20.75 4.06 7.31
CA SER A 210 -21.02 5.23 6.47
C SER A 210 -21.68 6.35 7.30
N LYS A 211 -21.17 7.58 7.23
CA LYS A 211 -21.87 8.74 7.82
C LYS A 211 -23.17 9.07 7.08
N LEU A 212 -23.25 8.77 5.78
CA LEU A 212 -24.45 8.99 4.96
C LEU A 212 -25.49 7.86 5.13
N SER A 213 -25.08 6.72 5.68
CA SER A 213 -25.96 5.55 5.86
C SER A 213 -25.49 4.77 7.10
N PRO A 214 -25.83 5.23 8.32
CA PRO A 214 -25.25 4.71 9.56
C PRO A 214 -25.44 3.21 9.81
N SER A 215 -26.39 2.56 9.13
CA SER A 215 -26.58 1.10 9.17
C SER A 215 -25.55 0.33 8.33
N ARG A 216 -24.89 0.97 7.36
CA ARG A 216 -23.98 0.33 6.40
C ARG A 216 -22.53 0.39 6.87
N THR A 217 -21.93 -0.76 7.14
CA THR A 217 -20.46 -0.89 7.26
C THR A 217 -19.81 -0.69 5.89
N THR A 218 -18.86 0.23 5.81
CA THR A 218 -18.12 0.55 4.56
C THR A 218 -16.71 0.00 4.54
N CYS A 219 -16.16 -0.32 5.70
CA CYS A 219 -14.79 -0.79 5.83
C CYS A 219 -14.63 -1.65 7.08
N VAL A 220 -13.80 -2.70 6.96
CA VAL A 220 -13.25 -3.44 8.09
C VAL A 220 -11.74 -3.22 8.08
N MET A 221 -11.20 -2.66 9.15
CA MET A 221 -9.76 -2.60 9.39
C MET A 221 -9.34 -3.81 10.21
N ALA A 222 -8.29 -4.50 9.79
CA ALA A 222 -7.65 -5.55 10.57
C ALA A 222 -6.25 -5.09 10.99
N VAL A 223 -5.91 -5.34 12.26
CA VAL A 223 -4.54 -5.28 12.78
C VAL A 223 -4.03 -6.71 12.87
N VAL A 224 -2.86 -6.96 12.31
CA VAL A 224 -2.18 -8.26 12.36
C VAL A 224 -0.78 -8.12 12.91
N GLU A 225 -0.34 -9.12 13.67
CA GLU A 225 1.01 -9.23 14.21
C GLU A 225 1.86 -10.13 13.31
N GLY A 226 3.03 -9.63 12.89
CA GLY A 226 4.02 -10.42 12.18
C GLY A 226 4.72 -11.40 13.13
N VAL A 227 4.51 -12.69 12.92
CA VAL A 227 5.05 -13.76 13.79
C VAL A 227 6.27 -14.48 13.19
N ASN A 228 6.54 -14.26 11.90
CA ASN A 228 7.75 -14.74 11.23
C ASN A 228 7.98 -13.95 9.93
N PHE A 229 9.25 -13.79 9.53
CA PHE A 229 9.65 -13.12 8.30
C PHE A 229 10.45 -14.05 7.38
N TRP A 230 10.18 -13.96 6.09
CA TRP A 230 10.95 -14.62 5.04
C TRP A 230 11.58 -13.56 4.16
N ALA A 231 12.87 -13.67 3.91
CA ALA A 231 13.58 -12.86 2.94
C ALA A 231 14.36 -13.77 2.01
N ARG A 232 14.47 -13.40 0.74
CA ARG A 232 15.42 -14.07 -0.17
C ARG A 232 16.85 -13.84 0.30
N GLU A 233 17.67 -14.87 0.21
CA GLU A 233 19.07 -14.84 0.65
C GLU A 233 19.93 -13.81 -0.09
N ASP A 234 19.59 -13.50 -1.34
CA ASP A 234 20.28 -12.48 -2.15
C ASP A 234 19.82 -11.05 -1.86
N ALA A 235 18.73 -10.89 -1.11
CA ALA A 235 18.14 -9.60 -0.81
C ALA A 235 18.39 -9.14 0.63
N ILE A 236 18.76 -10.03 1.54
CA ILE A 236 18.91 -9.71 2.97
C ILE A 236 20.38 -9.63 3.35
N ASP A 237 20.75 -8.64 4.16
CA ASP A 237 22.09 -8.53 4.72
C ASP A 237 22.41 -9.66 5.74
N GLU A 238 23.70 -9.81 6.07
CA GLU A 238 24.17 -10.86 6.99
C GLU A 238 23.52 -10.80 8.37
N GLN A 239 23.20 -9.59 8.83
CA GLN A 239 22.55 -9.35 10.13
C GLN A 239 21.04 -9.56 10.10
N ARG A 240 20.45 -9.79 8.92
CA ARG A 240 19.00 -9.92 8.70
C ARG A 240 18.22 -8.69 9.16
N SER A 241 18.81 -7.52 8.98
CA SER A 241 18.33 -6.23 9.43
C SER A 241 17.83 -5.35 8.28
N LEU A 242 18.33 -5.56 7.06
CA LEU A 242 18.05 -4.70 5.91
C LEU A 242 17.84 -5.52 4.63
N VAL A 243 16.79 -5.17 3.89
CA VAL A 243 16.50 -5.73 2.56
C VAL A 243 17.01 -4.77 1.48
N ASP A 244 17.82 -5.27 0.54
CA ASP A 244 18.35 -4.52 -0.59
C ASP A 244 17.20 -4.10 -1.54
N PRO A 245 16.92 -2.80 -1.71
CA PRO A 245 15.89 -2.32 -2.64
C PRO A 245 16.17 -2.70 -4.10
N SER A 246 17.44 -2.93 -4.46
CA SER A 246 17.87 -3.33 -5.81
C SER A 246 17.40 -4.73 -6.19
N VAL A 247 17.23 -5.60 -5.20
CA VAL A 247 16.67 -6.95 -5.36
C VAL A 247 15.16 -6.95 -5.08
N LEU A 248 14.71 -6.23 -4.05
CA LEU A 248 13.28 -6.12 -3.71
C LEU A 248 12.45 -5.49 -4.82
N ARG A 249 13.00 -4.48 -5.51
CA ARG A 249 12.36 -3.74 -6.62
C ARG A 249 10.88 -3.44 -6.34
N PRO A 250 10.58 -2.76 -5.22
CA PRO A 250 9.22 -2.66 -4.72
C PRO A 250 8.33 -1.86 -5.67
N VAL A 251 7.07 -2.29 -5.79
CA VAL A 251 6.05 -1.57 -6.55
C VAL A 251 5.07 -0.86 -5.62
N ALA A 252 4.81 0.40 -5.92
CA ALA A 252 3.78 1.20 -5.28
C ALA A 252 2.49 1.25 -6.09
N ARG A 253 1.35 1.34 -5.40
CA ARG A 253 0.08 1.71 -6.01
C ARG A 253 -0.07 3.23 -6.00
N LEU A 254 -0.48 3.80 -7.13
CA LEU A 254 -0.69 5.24 -7.32
C LEU A 254 -2.19 5.56 -7.49
N GLY A 255 -2.51 6.72 -8.09
CA GLY A 255 -3.86 7.11 -8.48
C GLY A 255 -4.41 6.26 -9.63
N GLY A 256 -5.70 5.98 -9.59
CA GLY A 256 -6.41 5.20 -10.61
C GLY A 256 -5.85 3.79 -10.79
N ILE A 257 -5.49 3.45 -12.03
CA ILE A 257 -4.90 2.15 -12.41
C ILE A 257 -3.37 2.14 -12.40
N SER A 258 -2.73 3.24 -11.97
CA SER A 258 -1.28 3.40 -12.12
C SER A 258 -0.50 2.71 -11.00
N TYR A 259 0.66 2.17 -11.36
CA TYR A 259 1.67 1.62 -10.48
C TYR A 259 2.99 2.39 -10.68
N GLY A 260 3.84 2.43 -9.66
CA GLY A 260 5.14 3.09 -9.71
C GLY A 260 6.26 2.14 -9.30
N ARG A 261 7.36 2.13 -10.06
CA ARG A 261 8.63 1.49 -9.69
C ARG A 261 9.46 2.48 -8.88
N LEU A 262 10.25 1.97 -7.93
CA LEU A 262 11.21 2.78 -7.17
C LEU A 262 12.58 2.73 -7.87
N THR A 263 12.94 3.78 -8.62
CA THR A 263 14.20 3.84 -9.39
C THR A 263 15.16 4.94 -8.93
N ASP A 264 14.65 6.02 -8.34
CA ASP A 264 15.46 7.14 -7.86
C ASP A 264 15.39 7.19 -6.33
N LEU A 265 16.55 7.07 -5.70
CA LEU A 265 16.71 7.02 -4.25
C LEU A 265 17.51 8.23 -3.76
N ILE A 266 17.18 8.71 -2.56
CA ILE A 266 17.89 9.81 -1.89
C ILE A 266 18.03 9.42 -0.42
N GLU A 267 19.20 9.67 0.15
CA GLU A 267 19.46 9.49 1.58
C GLU A 267 19.52 10.83 2.30
N LEU A 268 18.84 10.90 3.44
CA LEU A 268 18.88 12.04 4.34
C LEU A 268 19.03 11.51 5.77
N PRO A 269 20.15 11.77 6.46
CA PRO A 269 20.29 11.38 7.85
C PRO A 269 19.24 12.12 8.69
N ARG A 270 18.67 11.42 9.67
CA ARG A 270 17.75 12.04 10.63
C ARG A 270 18.51 13.10 11.43
N PRO A 271 18.08 14.38 11.42
CA PRO A 271 18.72 15.40 12.25
C PRO A 271 18.44 15.12 13.72
N GLU A 272 19.43 15.42 14.57
CA GLU A 272 19.33 15.30 16.03
C GLU A 272 19.40 16.70 16.64
N TRP A 273 18.35 17.08 17.36
CA TRP A 273 18.25 18.40 17.98
C TRP A 273 19.47 18.74 18.85
N GLU A 274 19.95 17.76 19.63
CA GLU A 274 21.09 17.94 20.52
C GLU A 274 22.40 18.25 19.79
N LYS A 275 22.53 17.81 18.53
CA LYS A 275 23.72 18.04 17.70
C LYS A 275 23.72 19.42 17.02
N LEU A 276 22.64 20.19 17.10
CA LEU A 276 22.62 21.56 16.58
C LEU A 276 23.52 22.47 17.44
N SER A 277 24.25 23.38 16.80
CA SER A 277 25.04 24.42 17.45
C SER A 277 24.18 25.39 18.26
N ALA A 278 24.80 26.13 19.18
CA ALA A 278 24.10 27.15 19.96
C ALA A 278 23.53 28.25 19.03
N GLU A 279 24.26 28.62 17.97
CA GLU A 279 23.81 29.59 16.97
C GLU A 279 22.59 29.09 16.19
N GLU A 280 22.59 27.84 15.73
CA GLU A 280 21.46 27.23 15.01
C GLU A 280 20.21 27.14 15.91
N LYS A 281 20.38 26.73 17.17
CA LYS A 281 19.28 26.72 18.14
C LYS A 281 18.75 28.13 18.40
N ALA A 282 19.63 29.12 18.56
CA ALA A 282 19.26 30.52 18.75
C ALA A 282 18.46 31.08 17.56
N GLN A 283 18.86 30.73 16.33
CA GLN A 283 18.17 31.11 15.09
C GLN A 283 16.73 30.57 15.05
N LEU A 284 16.49 29.37 15.60
CA LEU A 284 15.14 28.77 15.66
C LEU A 284 14.26 29.33 16.79
N SER A 285 14.85 29.74 17.90
CA SER A 285 14.11 30.27 19.07
C SER A 285 13.55 31.68 18.88
N HIS A 286 13.97 32.39 17.84
CA HIS A 286 13.43 33.69 17.46
C HIS A 286 12.89 33.64 16.03
N PRO A 287 11.71 33.04 15.80
CA PRO A 287 11.05 33.21 14.53
C PRO A 287 10.77 34.71 14.41
N ASN A 288 11.35 35.35 13.39
CA ASN A 288 10.93 36.67 12.96
C ASN A 288 9.40 36.65 12.83
N CYS A 289 8.69 37.24 13.81
CA CYS A 289 7.35 37.79 13.62
C CYS A 289 7.48 38.93 12.62
N LYS A 290 7.65 38.61 11.34
CA LYS A 290 7.37 39.55 10.27
C LYS A 290 5.86 39.43 10.03
N SER A 291 5.16 40.37 10.67
CA SER A 291 3.79 40.79 10.40
C SER A 291 3.56 41.08 8.92
#